data_AF-A0A9D9EKV5-F1
#
_entry.id   AF-A0A9D9EKV5-F1
#
_cell.length_a   1.000
_cell.length_b   1.000
_cell.length_c   1.000
_cell.angle_alpha   90.00
_cell.angle_beta   90.00
_cell.angle_gamma   90.00
#
_symmetry.space_group_name_H-M   'P 1'
#
loop_
_entity.id
_entity.type
_entity.pdbx_description
1 polymer ?
#
loop_
_entity_poly.entity_id
_entity_poly.type
_entity_poly.pdbx_seq_one_letter_code
_entity_poly.pdbx_strand_id
1 'polypeptide(L)'
;MKKFLTGILASIAVLLAPATASALSETVRMGIGETRTLAPAELPSKVLAGQPAWTSSRPGDVQVVSSDMYTCTIKALKSFSGYALVQCRYYYRELDPVSGQYIYQRQGYVNYNVFVEGSEPRSITIYPTSVTMDIGDILTMQVTVLPADADQTVTWTTTDFSVANVNTAGILGASNNGTATVTATTVNGLRASCVVTVGSSLAPVSVSLQQALTITEGGSATLTPVVSPAGAVTGYTWKSGNTAVATVDSRGKVTGVAPGMTSVTVTTSNGRQTSCTVTVKERPGQPGSVSLPARISLLQGFSRTLSPVLLPSGSETGYTWTSSDPSVASVNASGKVTAVSAGECTVSVKTSNGLSAGCLVNVQEPDPDLSSGMVMDALARIRELEEKTKEQF
;
A
#
# COMPACT_ATOMS: atom_id res chain seq x y z
N MET A 1 -87.44 5.88 -27.59
CA MET A 1 -86.43 5.29 -28.49
C MET A 1 -86.57 3.77 -28.43
N LYS A 2 -87.56 3.19 -29.14
CA LYS A 2 -87.40 2.23 -30.26
C LYS A 2 -86.33 1.16 -29.99
N LYS A 3 -86.70 -0.01 -29.44
CA LYS A 3 -87.19 -1.24 -30.12
C LYS A 3 -86.26 -1.77 -31.24
N PHE A 4 -85.58 -2.88 -30.95
CA PHE A 4 -85.06 -3.93 -31.85
C PHE A 4 -85.37 -5.25 -31.08
N LEU A 5 -86.25 -6.20 -31.45
CA LEU A 5 -86.37 -7.05 -32.65
C LEU A 5 -85.02 -7.73 -32.97
N THR A 6 -84.80 -9.05 -33.09
CA THR A 6 -85.61 -10.29 -33.09
C THR A 6 -84.63 -11.47 -33.34
N GLY A 7 -85.00 -12.70 -32.95
CA GLY A 7 -84.51 -13.97 -33.55
C GLY A 7 -83.36 -14.64 -32.78
N ILE A 8 -83.54 -15.66 -31.94
CA ILE A 8 -83.99 -17.05 -32.17
C ILE A 8 -83.11 -17.85 -33.15
N LEU A 9 -82.35 -18.78 -32.55
CA LEU A 9 -81.89 -20.10 -33.05
C LEU A 9 -81.16 -20.17 -34.40
N ALA A 10 -79.84 -20.43 -34.35
CA ALA A 10 -79.20 -21.43 -35.20
C ALA A 10 -77.78 -21.78 -34.71
N SER A 11 -77.60 -23.07 -34.39
CA SER A 11 -76.35 -23.81 -34.54
C SER A 11 -75.23 -23.54 -33.54
N ILE A 12 -75.38 -24.22 -32.39
CA ILE A 12 -74.27 -24.85 -31.68
C ILE A 12 -73.49 -25.70 -32.71
N ALA A 13 -72.39 -25.16 -33.24
CA ALA A 13 -71.32 -25.97 -33.80
C ALA A 13 -70.35 -26.24 -32.65
N VAL A 14 -70.60 -27.32 -31.91
CA VAL A 14 -69.55 -27.99 -31.15
C VAL A 14 -68.49 -28.38 -32.16
N LEU A 15 -67.45 -27.56 -32.29
CA LEU A 15 -66.20 -28.04 -32.85
C LEU A 15 -65.67 -29.01 -31.80
N LEU A 16 -65.97 -30.30 -32.00
CA LEU A 16 -65.33 -31.37 -31.24
C LEU A 16 -63.83 -31.25 -31.49
N ALA A 17 -63.11 -30.61 -30.57
CA ALA A 17 -61.74 -30.99 -30.31
C ALA A 17 -61.79 -32.50 -30.02
N PRO A 18 -60.99 -33.35 -30.70
CA PRO A 18 -60.92 -34.75 -30.32
C PRO A 18 -60.53 -34.79 -28.85
N ALA A 19 -61.34 -35.49 -28.05
CA ALA A 19 -61.11 -35.69 -26.63
C ALA A 19 -59.64 -36.08 -26.44
N THR A 20 -58.85 -35.15 -25.90
CA THR A 20 -57.48 -35.41 -25.51
C THR A 20 -57.56 -36.35 -24.32
N ALA A 21 -57.15 -37.61 -24.51
CA ALA A 21 -56.92 -38.51 -23.41
C ALA A 21 -55.81 -37.90 -22.54
N SER A 22 -56.19 -37.14 -21.53
CA SER A 22 -55.28 -36.59 -20.53
C SER A 22 -54.79 -37.77 -19.68
N ALA A 23 -53.60 -38.27 -19.99
CA ALA A 23 -52.97 -39.34 -19.24
C ALA A 23 -52.40 -38.84 -17.91
N LEU A 24 -52.45 -39.74 -16.94
CA LEU A 24 -51.90 -39.70 -15.58
C LEU A 24 -50.61 -38.87 -15.47
N SER A 25 -50.60 -37.88 -14.58
CA SER A 25 -49.37 -37.15 -14.23
C SER A 25 -48.63 -37.90 -13.12
N GLU A 26 -47.50 -38.52 -13.45
CA GLU A 26 -46.62 -39.12 -12.45
C GLU A 26 -45.64 -38.07 -11.91
N THR A 27 -45.37 -38.10 -10.60
CA THR A 27 -44.42 -37.19 -9.97
C THR A 27 -43.06 -37.86 -9.83
N VAL A 28 -42.02 -37.24 -10.36
CA VAL A 28 -40.65 -37.73 -10.34
C VAL A 28 -39.82 -36.82 -9.44
N ARG A 29 -39.25 -37.35 -8.36
CA ARG A 29 -38.32 -36.61 -7.49
C ARG A 29 -36.88 -36.98 -7.84
N MET A 30 -36.02 -35.97 -7.95
CA MET A 30 -34.61 -36.12 -8.33
C MET A 30 -33.73 -35.19 -7.50
N GLY A 31 -32.50 -35.63 -7.22
CA GLY A 31 -31.42 -34.74 -6.76
C GLY A 31 -30.72 -34.05 -7.94
N ILE A 32 -30.03 -32.94 -7.69
CA ILE A 32 -29.21 -32.27 -8.72
C ILE A 32 -28.14 -33.25 -9.25
N GLY A 33 -28.00 -33.30 -10.57
CA GLY A 33 -27.07 -34.19 -11.28
C GLY A 33 -27.59 -35.60 -11.54
N GLU A 34 -28.67 -36.04 -10.86
CA GLU A 34 -29.28 -37.34 -11.06
C GLU A 34 -29.83 -37.48 -12.48
N THR A 35 -29.73 -38.70 -13.03
CA THR A 35 -30.40 -39.07 -14.28
C THR A 35 -31.47 -40.11 -14.00
N ARG A 36 -32.64 -39.95 -14.61
CA ARG A 36 -33.73 -40.93 -14.52
C ARG A 36 -34.30 -41.23 -15.88
N THR A 37 -34.60 -42.50 -16.13
CA THR A 37 -35.32 -42.94 -17.32
C THR A 37 -36.80 -43.01 -17.00
N LEU A 38 -37.59 -42.26 -17.76
CA LEU A 38 -39.04 -42.23 -17.70
C LEU A 38 -39.59 -43.17 -18.77
N ALA A 39 -40.52 -44.03 -18.38
CA ALA A 39 -41.22 -44.95 -19.25
C ALA A 39 -42.73 -44.87 -18.94
N PRO A 40 -43.60 -44.57 -19.92
CA PRO A 40 -45.04 -44.63 -19.70
C PRO A 40 -45.47 -46.07 -19.39
N ALA A 41 -46.25 -46.26 -18.31
CA ALA A 41 -46.70 -47.59 -17.88
C ALA A 41 -47.50 -48.32 -18.97
N GLU A 42 -48.35 -47.58 -19.69
CA GLU A 42 -48.99 -48.05 -20.92
C GLU A 42 -49.08 -46.87 -21.91
N LEU A 43 -48.49 -47.03 -23.09
CA LEU A 43 -48.92 -46.24 -24.24
C LEU A 43 -50.28 -46.83 -24.66
N PRO A 44 -51.31 -46.02 -24.97
CA PRO A 44 -52.61 -46.56 -25.36
C PRO A 44 -52.39 -47.55 -26.50
N SER A 45 -53.01 -48.73 -26.39
CA SER A 45 -52.84 -49.98 -27.16
C SER A 45 -53.01 -49.90 -28.69
N LYS A 46 -52.87 -48.72 -29.27
CA LYS A 46 -53.03 -48.36 -30.68
C LYS A 46 -51.67 -48.36 -31.38
N VAL A 47 -51.68 -48.57 -32.70
CA VAL A 47 -50.46 -48.62 -33.50
C VAL A 47 -49.82 -47.23 -33.54
N LEU A 48 -48.62 -47.09 -32.95
CA LEU A 48 -47.86 -45.84 -32.94
C LEU A 48 -47.49 -45.41 -34.37
N ALA A 49 -47.58 -44.10 -34.63
CA ALA A 49 -47.31 -43.50 -35.93
C ALA A 49 -46.16 -42.50 -35.84
N GLY A 50 -44.93 -43.01 -35.81
CA GLY A 50 -43.71 -42.21 -35.69
C GLY A 50 -43.11 -42.23 -34.27
N GLN A 51 -41.97 -41.57 -34.12
CA GLN A 51 -41.26 -41.49 -32.84
C GLN A 51 -41.93 -40.47 -31.91
N PRO A 52 -42.18 -40.79 -30.62
CA PRO A 52 -42.66 -39.83 -29.65
C PRO A 52 -41.65 -38.69 -29.45
N ALA A 53 -42.16 -37.48 -29.22
CA ALA A 53 -41.37 -36.29 -28.96
C ALA A 53 -41.42 -35.96 -27.46
N TRP A 54 -40.25 -35.94 -26.82
CA TRP A 54 -40.11 -35.58 -25.41
C TRP A 54 -39.62 -34.14 -25.27
N THR A 55 -40.31 -33.35 -24.45
CA THR A 55 -39.95 -31.97 -24.17
C THR A 55 -39.98 -31.69 -22.68
N SER A 56 -39.13 -30.76 -22.23
CA SER A 56 -39.15 -30.23 -20.87
C SER A 56 -39.63 -28.78 -20.91
N SER A 57 -40.49 -28.39 -19.98
CA SER A 57 -40.89 -26.98 -19.82
C SER A 57 -39.78 -26.12 -19.22
N ARG A 58 -38.73 -26.74 -18.65
CA ARG A 58 -37.56 -26.07 -18.06
C ARG A 58 -36.27 -26.78 -18.54
N PRO A 59 -35.91 -26.69 -19.83
CA PRO A 59 -34.79 -27.47 -20.39
C PRO A 59 -33.41 -27.10 -19.82
N GLY A 60 -33.27 -25.91 -19.22
CA GLY A 60 -32.05 -25.50 -18.51
C GLY A 60 -31.92 -26.05 -17.07
N ASP A 61 -33.01 -26.58 -16.51
CA ASP A 61 -33.06 -27.11 -15.15
C ASP A 61 -33.30 -28.62 -15.13
N VAL A 62 -34.14 -29.14 -16.03
CA VAL A 62 -34.36 -30.57 -16.30
C VAL A 62 -34.22 -30.80 -17.80
N GLN A 63 -33.14 -31.47 -18.19
CA GLN A 63 -32.82 -31.70 -19.59
C GLN A 63 -33.23 -33.10 -20.01
N VAL A 64 -33.88 -33.24 -21.16
CA VAL A 64 -34.01 -34.53 -21.86
C VAL A 64 -32.68 -34.83 -22.54
N VAL A 65 -31.96 -35.85 -22.06
CA VAL A 65 -30.61 -36.20 -22.50
C VAL A 65 -30.64 -37.19 -23.66
N SER A 66 -31.57 -38.14 -23.62
CA SER A 66 -31.81 -39.10 -24.68
C SER A 66 -33.27 -39.56 -24.66
N SER A 67 -33.75 -40.06 -25.79
CA SER A 67 -35.05 -40.70 -25.89
C SER A 67 -35.06 -41.76 -26.98
N ASP A 68 -35.88 -42.78 -26.78
CA ASP A 68 -36.22 -43.77 -27.79
C ASP A 68 -37.75 -43.82 -28.00
N MET A 69 -38.23 -44.88 -28.66
CA MET A 69 -39.64 -45.05 -28.98
C MET A 69 -40.54 -45.17 -27.74
N TYR A 70 -40.01 -45.55 -26.58
CA TYR A 70 -40.79 -45.87 -25.39
C TYR A 70 -40.34 -45.10 -24.13
N THR A 71 -39.11 -44.61 -24.11
CA THR A 71 -38.51 -44.02 -22.91
C THR A 71 -37.82 -42.69 -23.21
N CYS A 72 -37.65 -41.87 -22.18
CA CYS A 72 -36.68 -40.77 -22.20
C CYS A 72 -35.82 -40.78 -20.95
N THR A 73 -34.53 -40.48 -21.10
CA THR A 73 -33.66 -40.21 -19.97
C THR A 73 -33.56 -38.71 -19.75
N ILE A 74 -33.94 -38.27 -18.56
CA ILE A 74 -33.81 -36.89 -18.11
C ILE A 74 -32.65 -36.74 -17.12
N LYS A 75 -32.07 -35.54 -17.08
CA LYS A 75 -31.05 -35.15 -16.10
C LYS A 75 -31.48 -33.89 -15.37
N ALA A 76 -31.42 -33.93 -14.04
CA ALA A 76 -31.59 -32.75 -13.21
C ALA A 76 -30.29 -31.92 -13.24
N LEU A 77 -30.37 -30.67 -13.68
CA LEU A 77 -29.25 -29.75 -13.78
C LEU A 77 -29.22 -28.75 -12.62
N LYS A 78 -30.39 -28.31 -12.15
CA LYS A 78 -30.55 -27.32 -11.07
C LYS A 78 -31.81 -27.62 -10.26
N SER A 79 -31.78 -27.28 -8.97
CA SER A 79 -32.99 -27.25 -8.15
C SER A 79 -33.83 -26.01 -8.46
N PHE A 80 -35.14 -26.11 -8.21
CA PHE A 80 -36.08 -25.01 -8.43
C PHE A 80 -37.34 -25.21 -7.60
N SER A 81 -38.10 -24.13 -7.38
CA SER A 81 -39.43 -24.22 -6.78
C SER A 81 -40.48 -24.66 -7.81
N GLY A 82 -41.47 -25.43 -7.34
CA GLY A 82 -42.51 -26.03 -8.18
C GLY A 82 -42.00 -27.25 -8.94
N TYR A 83 -42.62 -27.57 -10.08
CA TYR A 83 -42.25 -28.72 -10.92
C TYR A 83 -41.90 -28.28 -12.35
N ALA A 84 -40.99 -29.02 -12.99
CA ALA A 84 -40.79 -28.98 -14.43
C ALA A 84 -41.72 -30.03 -15.07
N LEU A 85 -42.43 -29.64 -16.12
CA LEU A 85 -43.27 -30.57 -16.87
C LEU A 85 -42.42 -31.23 -17.96
N VAL A 86 -42.20 -32.54 -17.84
CA VAL A 86 -41.65 -33.34 -18.93
C VAL A 86 -42.81 -34.01 -19.66
N GLN A 87 -43.00 -33.66 -20.92
CA GLN A 87 -44.13 -34.09 -21.73
C GLN A 87 -43.66 -34.99 -22.87
N CYS A 88 -44.27 -36.16 -22.97
CA CYS A 88 -44.19 -37.03 -24.14
C CYS A 88 -45.38 -36.78 -25.04
N ARG A 89 -45.15 -36.31 -26.27
CA ARG A 89 -46.16 -36.21 -27.32
C ARG A 89 -46.01 -37.37 -28.28
N TYR A 90 -47.05 -38.17 -28.47
CA TYR A 90 -47.05 -39.32 -29.38
C TYR A 90 -48.23 -39.25 -30.36
N TYR A 91 -48.08 -39.93 -31.50
CA TYR A 91 -49.13 -40.09 -32.51
C TYR A 91 -49.49 -41.56 -32.64
N TYR A 92 -50.76 -41.85 -32.90
CA TYR A 92 -51.25 -43.21 -33.12
C TYR A 92 -52.27 -43.25 -34.27
N ARG A 93 -52.42 -44.43 -34.87
CA ARG A 93 -53.44 -44.73 -35.88
C ARG A 93 -54.51 -45.62 -35.26
N GLU A 94 -55.76 -45.34 -35.59
CA GLU A 94 -56.91 -46.18 -35.25
C GLU A 94 -57.30 -47.02 -36.46
N LEU A 95 -57.65 -48.28 -36.22
CA LEU A 95 -58.25 -49.12 -37.24
C LEU A 95 -59.71 -48.68 -37.40
N ASP A 96 -60.13 -48.32 -38.60
CA ASP A 96 -61.54 -48.12 -38.91
C ASP A 96 -62.28 -49.46 -38.79
N PRO A 97 -63.24 -49.61 -37.88
CA PRO A 97 -63.98 -50.85 -37.74
C PRO A 97 -64.85 -51.19 -38.95
N VAL A 98 -65.12 -50.21 -39.84
CA VAL A 98 -65.98 -50.40 -41.03
C VAL A 98 -65.17 -50.68 -42.29
N SER A 99 -64.12 -49.91 -42.55
CA SER A 99 -63.29 -50.08 -43.76
C SER A 99 -62.10 -51.03 -43.59
N GLY A 100 -61.76 -51.40 -42.35
CA GLY A 100 -60.58 -52.21 -42.05
C GLY A 100 -59.24 -51.53 -42.38
N GLN A 101 -59.26 -50.23 -42.72
CA GLN A 101 -58.06 -49.45 -42.98
C GLN A 101 -57.68 -48.61 -41.75
N TYR A 102 -56.38 -48.37 -41.58
CA TYR A 102 -55.91 -47.40 -40.59
C TYR A 102 -56.20 -45.99 -41.08
N ILE A 103 -57.06 -45.27 -40.37
CA ILE A 103 -57.40 -43.88 -40.70
C ILE A 103 -57.25 -43.00 -39.46
N TYR A 104 -56.90 -41.73 -39.70
CA TYR A 104 -56.63 -40.69 -38.72
C TYR A 104 -55.36 -40.89 -37.88
N GLN A 105 -54.43 -39.92 -37.96
CA GLN A 105 -53.35 -39.74 -36.98
C GLN A 105 -53.92 -38.88 -35.85
N ARG A 106 -54.08 -39.46 -34.66
CA ARG A 106 -54.46 -38.71 -33.45
C ARG A 106 -53.24 -38.50 -32.57
N GLN A 107 -53.26 -37.41 -31.82
CA GLN A 107 -52.17 -37.05 -30.91
C GLN A 107 -52.59 -37.33 -29.46
N GLY A 108 -51.65 -37.84 -28.66
CA GLY A 108 -51.80 -38.01 -27.22
C GLY A 108 -50.60 -37.44 -26.46
N TYR A 109 -50.76 -37.31 -25.14
CA TYR A 109 -49.74 -36.80 -24.25
C TYR A 109 -49.59 -37.65 -22.99
N VAL A 110 -48.35 -37.85 -22.53
CA VAL A 110 -48.03 -38.31 -21.18
C VAL A 110 -47.21 -37.23 -20.49
N ASN A 111 -47.56 -36.88 -19.26
CA ASN A 111 -46.96 -35.78 -18.52
C ASN A 111 -46.28 -36.30 -17.25
N TYR A 112 -45.08 -35.81 -16.96
CA TYR A 112 -44.36 -36.05 -15.71
C TYR A 112 -44.07 -34.73 -15.01
N ASN A 113 -44.44 -34.64 -13.74
CA ASN A 113 -44.10 -33.51 -12.88
C ASN A 113 -42.76 -33.82 -12.21
N VAL A 114 -41.68 -33.21 -12.69
CA VAL A 114 -40.33 -33.41 -12.15
C VAL A 114 -40.04 -32.37 -11.08
N PHE A 115 -39.74 -32.84 -9.88
CA PHE A 115 -39.30 -32.04 -8.73
C PHE A 115 -37.82 -32.29 -8.49
N VAL A 116 -37.01 -31.22 -8.48
CA VAL A 116 -35.56 -31.32 -8.23
C VAL A 116 -35.25 -30.70 -6.88
N GLU A 117 -34.85 -31.52 -5.92
CA GLU A 117 -34.42 -31.08 -4.60
C GLU A 117 -32.95 -30.67 -4.63
N GLY A 118 -32.66 -29.48 -4.11
CA GLY A 118 -31.27 -29.08 -3.84
C GLY A 118 -30.72 -29.87 -2.67
N SER A 119 -29.41 -30.12 -2.66
CA SER A 119 -28.79 -30.73 -1.49
C SER A 119 -28.79 -29.75 -0.30
N GLU A 120 -28.92 -30.26 0.92
CA GLU A 120 -28.79 -29.43 2.10
C GLU A 120 -27.32 -29.04 2.32
N PRO A 121 -27.04 -27.79 2.78
CA PRO A 121 -25.70 -27.41 3.19
C PRO A 121 -25.15 -28.37 4.26
N ARG A 122 -23.95 -28.89 4.04
CA ARG A 122 -23.25 -29.80 4.98
C ARG A 122 -22.09 -29.13 5.70
N SER A 123 -21.47 -28.13 5.07
CA SER A 123 -20.45 -27.31 5.72
C SER A 123 -20.46 -25.89 5.18
N ILE A 124 -19.97 -24.98 6.02
CA ILE A 124 -19.71 -23.58 5.68
C ILE A 124 -18.33 -23.22 6.19
N THR A 125 -17.55 -22.51 5.39
CA THR A 125 -16.27 -21.92 5.81
C THR A 125 -16.25 -20.44 5.51
N ILE A 126 -15.49 -19.70 6.30
CA ILE A 126 -15.27 -18.26 6.14
C ILE A 126 -13.76 -17.97 6.18
N TYR A 127 -13.29 -17.09 5.30
CA TYR A 127 -11.91 -16.62 5.30
C TYR A 127 -11.85 -15.10 5.05
N PRO A 128 -11.02 -14.37 5.82
CA PRO A 128 -10.20 -14.83 6.95
C PRO A 128 -11.05 -15.17 8.20
N THR A 129 -10.52 -15.98 9.13
CA THR A 129 -11.16 -16.29 10.43
C THR A 129 -10.85 -15.25 11.52
N SER A 130 -9.86 -14.39 11.30
CA SER A 130 -9.61 -13.20 12.11
C SER A 130 -8.95 -12.11 11.27
N VAL A 131 -9.25 -10.85 11.55
CA VAL A 131 -8.66 -9.70 10.86
C VAL A 131 -8.55 -8.49 11.78
N THR A 132 -7.48 -7.70 11.61
CA THR A 132 -7.32 -6.38 12.22
C THR A 132 -7.47 -5.32 11.14
N MET A 133 -8.31 -4.32 11.40
CA MET A 133 -8.68 -3.27 10.44
C MET A 133 -8.58 -1.89 11.10
N ASP A 134 -8.24 -0.86 10.32
CA ASP A 134 -8.36 0.54 10.72
C ASP A 134 -9.79 1.05 10.50
N ILE A 135 -10.17 2.13 11.20
CA ILE A 135 -11.50 2.73 11.03
C ILE A 135 -11.65 3.21 9.57
N GLY A 136 -12.75 2.79 8.93
CA GLY A 136 -13.06 3.11 7.54
C GLY A 136 -12.60 2.05 6.53
N ASP A 137 -11.81 1.07 6.97
CA ASP A 137 -11.40 -0.04 6.10
C ASP A 137 -12.61 -0.89 5.68
N ILE A 138 -12.51 -1.46 4.47
CA ILE A 138 -13.45 -2.41 3.91
C ILE A 138 -12.75 -3.70 3.50
N LEU A 139 -13.43 -4.83 3.68
CA LEU A 139 -12.93 -6.16 3.35
C LEU A 139 -14.05 -7.03 2.78
N THR A 140 -13.82 -7.68 1.64
CA THR A 140 -14.75 -8.69 1.13
C THR A 140 -14.44 -10.05 1.75
N MET A 141 -15.41 -10.62 2.46
CA MET A 141 -15.29 -11.93 3.11
C MET A 141 -15.47 -13.06 2.09
N GLN A 142 -14.63 -14.08 2.14
CA GLN A 142 -14.81 -15.29 1.34
C GLN A 142 -15.62 -16.32 2.14
N VAL A 143 -16.76 -16.74 1.60
CA VAL A 143 -17.62 -17.77 2.20
C VAL A 143 -17.82 -18.90 1.19
N THR A 144 -17.62 -20.13 1.65
CA THR A 144 -17.83 -21.35 0.84
C THR A 144 -18.84 -22.25 1.53
N VAL A 145 -19.93 -22.58 0.86
CA VAL A 145 -20.94 -23.55 1.33
C VAL A 145 -20.81 -24.82 0.50
N LEU A 146 -20.70 -25.98 1.16
CA LEU A 146 -20.60 -27.28 0.50
C LEU A 146 -21.78 -28.19 0.84
N PRO A 147 -22.18 -29.06 -0.09
CA PRO A 147 -21.64 -29.19 -1.45
C PRO A 147 -22.06 -28.01 -2.36
N ALA A 148 -21.37 -27.81 -3.48
CA ALA A 148 -21.53 -26.61 -4.32
C ALA A 148 -22.93 -26.47 -4.96
N ASP A 149 -23.67 -27.57 -5.03
CA ASP A 149 -25.06 -27.67 -5.50
C ASP A 149 -26.09 -27.40 -4.38
N ALA A 150 -25.66 -27.19 -3.14
CA ALA A 150 -26.53 -26.81 -2.04
C ALA A 150 -26.96 -25.33 -2.13
N ASP A 151 -27.98 -24.96 -1.34
CA ASP A 151 -28.38 -23.55 -1.20
C ASP A 151 -27.22 -22.70 -0.63
N GLN A 152 -26.75 -21.75 -1.43
CA GLN A 152 -25.62 -20.88 -1.12
C GLN A 152 -26.04 -19.63 -0.32
N THR A 153 -27.33 -19.50 0.02
CA THR A 153 -27.84 -18.34 0.75
C THR A 153 -27.29 -18.33 2.17
N VAL A 154 -26.66 -17.22 2.55
CA VAL A 154 -26.12 -16.99 3.89
C VAL A 154 -26.69 -15.71 4.48
N THR A 155 -26.97 -15.75 5.78
CA THR A 155 -27.36 -14.60 6.59
C THR A 155 -26.21 -14.17 7.47
N TRP A 156 -26.01 -12.86 7.57
CA TRP A 156 -24.89 -12.27 8.30
C TRP A 156 -25.36 -11.67 9.62
N THR A 157 -24.56 -11.85 10.66
CA THR A 157 -24.75 -11.21 11.96
C THR A 157 -23.40 -10.72 12.49
N THR A 158 -23.43 -9.72 13.36
CA THR A 158 -22.26 -9.24 14.11
C THR A 158 -22.63 -9.13 15.58
N THR A 159 -21.68 -9.36 16.48
CA THR A 159 -21.88 -9.14 17.92
C THR A 159 -21.95 -7.66 18.28
N ASP A 160 -21.38 -6.78 17.45
CA ASP A 160 -21.39 -5.34 17.67
C ASP A 160 -21.36 -4.56 16.34
N PHE A 161 -22.53 -4.03 15.95
CA PHE A 161 -22.70 -3.23 14.74
C PHE A 161 -22.02 -1.85 14.82
N SER A 162 -21.69 -1.38 16.03
CA SER A 162 -20.95 -0.12 16.19
C SER A 162 -19.47 -0.30 15.88
N VAL A 163 -18.91 -1.50 16.06
CA VAL A 163 -17.51 -1.82 15.77
C VAL A 163 -17.32 -2.26 14.32
N ALA A 164 -18.06 -3.28 13.87
CA ALA A 164 -17.93 -3.85 12.53
C ALA A 164 -19.29 -4.22 11.93
N ASN A 165 -19.51 -3.80 10.68
CA ASN A 165 -20.75 -4.03 9.94
C ASN A 165 -20.48 -4.89 8.70
N VAL A 166 -21.34 -5.85 8.39
CA VAL A 166 -21.25 -6.67 7.18
C VAL A 166 -22.58 -6.62 6.42
N ASN A 167 -22.53 -6.40 5.11
CA ASN A 167 -23.72 -6.37 4.27
C ASN A 167 -24.10 -7.76 3.72
N THR A 168 -25.22 -7.84 3.00
CA THR A 168 -25.72 -9.09 2.40
C THR A 168 -24.79 -9.68 1.34
N ALA A 169 -23.91 -8.88 0.75
CA ALA A 169 -22.90 -9.33 -0.21
C ALA A 169 -21.60 -9.81 0.47
N GLY A 170 -21.51 -9.82 1.80
CA GLY A 170 -20.31 -10.23 2.54
C GLY A 170 -19.21 -9.16 2.55
N ILE A 171 -19.53 -7.89 2.31
CA ILE A 171 -18.58 -6.78 2.44
C ILE A 171 -18.62 -6.28 3.88
N LEU A 172 -17.50 -6.46 4.58
CA LEU A 172 -17.23 -6.02 5.95
C LEU A 172 -16.67 -4.60 5.94
N GLY A 173 -17.17 -3.74 6.84
CA GLY A 173 -16.68 -2.39 7.09
C GLY A 173 -16.38 -2.16 8.57
N ALA A 174 -15.25 -1.51 8.84
CA ALA A 174 -14.78 -1.15 10.18
C ALA A 174 -15.24 0.26 10.58
N SER A 175 -15.92 0.40 11.72
CA SER A 175 -16.60 1.64 12.11
C SER A 175 -16.01 2.30 13.36
N ASN A 176 -15.91 1.58 14.48
CA ASN A 176 -15.36 2.11 15.74
C ASN A 176 -14.37 1.12 16.34
N ASN A 177 -13.47 1.63 17.18
CA ASN A 177 -12.51 0.80 17.91
C ASN A 177 -13.21 -0.26 18.76
N GLY A 178 -12.71 -1.49 18.72
CA GLY A 178 -13.24 -2.60 19.50
C GLY A 178 -13.02 -3.94 18.83
N THR A 179 -13.67 -4.97 19.38
CA THR A 179 -13.66 -6.32 18.81
C THR A 179 -15.09 -6.78 18.61
N ALA A 180 -15.40 -7.24 17.39
CA ALA A 180 -16.68 -7.82 17.03
C ALA A 180 -16.47 -9.17 16.35
N THR A 181 -17.43 -10.08 16.48
CA THR A 181 -17.43 -11.35 15.74
C THR A 181 -18.53 -11.31 14.69
N VAL A 182 -18.13 -11.50 13.44
CA VAL A 182 -19.04 -11.58 12.29
C VAL A 182 -19.31 -13.04 11.99
N THR A 183 -20.59 -13.41 11.85
CA THR A 183 -21.01 -14.81 11.63
C THR A 183 -21.88 -14.92 10.39
N ALA A 184 -21.50 -15.80 9.47
CA ALA A 184 -22.32 -16.26 8.36
C ALA A 184 -23.09 -17.52 8.76
N THR A 185 -24.40 -17.56 8.47
CA THR A 185 -25.29 -18.68 8.81
C THR A 185 -26.05 -19.16 7.57
N THR A 186 -25.96 -20.46 7.26
CA THR A 186 -26.72 -21.10 6.17
C THR A 186 -28.21 -21.22 6.51
N VAL A 187 -29.06 -21.49 5.51
CA VAL A 187 -30.51 -21.67 5.68
C VAL A 187 -30.90 -22.78 6.67
N ASN A 188 -30.06 -23.81 6.82
CA ASN A 188 -30.24 -24.90 7.78
C ASN A 188 -29.47 -24.72 9.09
N GLY A 189 -28.88 -23.54 9.34
CA GLY A 189 -28.32 -23.15 10.63
C GLY A 189 -26.84 -23.47 10.87
N LEU A 190 -26.09 -23.94 9.86
CA LEU A 190 -24.63 -24.07 9.98
C LEU A 190 -23.98 -22.70 10.04
N ARG A 191 -22.89 -22.57 10.81
CA ARG A 191 -22.26 -21.27 11.10
C ARG A 191 -20.76 -21.28 10.86
N ALA A 192 -20.24 -20.17 10.33
CA ALA A 192 -18.82 -19.86 10.29
C ALA A 192 -18.61 -18.41 10.74
N SER A 193 -17.55 -18.16 11.51
CA SER A 193 -17.31 -16.85 12.14
C SER A 193 -15.91 -16.30 11.88
N CYS A 194 -15.81 -14.97 11.84
CA CYS A 194 -14.57 -14.20 11.78
C CYS A 194 -14.49 -13.21 12.94
N VAL A 195 -13.35 -13.16 13.64
CA VAL A 195 -13.07 -12.17 14.69
C VAL A 195 -12.47 -10.91 14.06
N VAL A 196 -13.16 -9.79 14.20
CA VAL A 196 -12.78 -8.50 13.64
C VAL A 196 -12.31 -7.59 14.77
N THR A 197 -11.08 -7.12 14.70
CA THR A 197 -10.53 -6.15 15.65
C THR A 197 -10.31 -4.83 14.94
N VAL A 198 -11.05 -3.80 15.33
CA VAL A 198 -10.96 -2.46 14.73
C VAL A 198 -10.15 -1.56 15.66
N GLY A 199 -9.16 -0.86 15.11
CA GLY A 199 -8.39 0.13 15.87
C GLY A 199 -7.43 -0.44 16.91
N SER A 200 -7.07 -1.72 16.81
CA SER A 200 -5.89 -2.26 17.49
C SER A 200 -4.63 -1.78 16.77
N SER A 201 -4.31 -0.50 16.90
CA SER A 201 -2.94 -0.08 16.67
C SER A 201 -2.07 -0.74 17.74
N LEU A 202 -0.96 -1.35 17.32
CA LEU A 202 -0.01 -1.96 18.25
C LEU A 202 0.39 -0.91 19.29
N ALA A 203 0.13 -1.17 20.58
CA ALA A 203 0.60 -0.27 21.62
C ALA A 203 2.13 -0.39 21.73
N PRO A 204 2.88 0.71 21.85
CA PRO A 204 4.33 0.62 22.01
C PRO A 204 4.65 -0.09 23.33
N VAL A 205 5.52 -1.09 23.27
CA VAL A 205 6.08 -1.87 24.39
C VAL A 205 7.43 -1.30 24.85
N SER A 206 8.14 -0.59 23.98
CA SER A 206 9.31 0.18 24.39
C SER A 206 9.48 1.40 23.48
N VAL A 207 10.22 2.39 23.97
CA VAL A 207 10.65 3.57 23.22
C VAL A 207 12.15 3.77 23.46
N SER A 208 12.89 4.01 22.38
CA SER A 208 14.32 4.33 22.43
C SER A 208 14.60 5.64 21.71
N LEU A 209 15.70 6.27 22.09
CA LEU A 209 16.13 7.57 21.59
C LEU A 209 17.66 7.61 21.58
N GLN A 210 18.25 8.49 20.76
CA GLN A 210 19.70 8.71 20.82
C GLN A 210 20.12 9.19 22.22
N GLN A 211 21.25 8.69 22.73
CA GLN A 211 21.66 8.92 24.12
C GLN A 211 22.20 10.34 24.35
N ALA A 212 22.90 10.91 23.36
CA ALA A 212 23.52 12.22 23.48
C ALA A 212 23.38 13.03 22.19
N LEU A 213 23.18 14.34 22.33
CA LEU A 213 23.12 15.32 21.25
C LEU A 213 24.00 16.52 21.65
N THR A 214 24.89 16.94 20.75
CA THR A 214 25.68 18.17 20.92
C THR A 214 25.30 19.19 19.87
N ILE A 215 24.93 20.39 20.29
CA ILE A 215 24.58 21.52 19.42
C ILE A 215 25.28 22.79 19.92
N THR A 216 25.38 23.82 19.08
CA THR A 216 25.82 25.15 19.49
C THR A 216 24.63 26.01 19.89
N GLU A 217 24.88 27.08 20.63
CA GLU A 217 23.87 28.08 20.99
C GLU A 217 23.18 28.68 19.75
N GLY A 218 21.84 28.61 19.73
CA GLY A 218 20.99 28.94 18.58
C GLY A 218 20.97 27.90 17.45
N GLY A 219 21.79 26.84 17.55
CA GLY A 219 21.70 25.67 16.68
C GLY A 219 20.51 24.78 17.03
N SER A 220 20.10 23.92 16.09
CA SER A 220 18.98 22.99 16.32
C SER A 220 19.18 21.64 15.65
N ALA A 221 18.60 20.58 16.21
CA ALA A 221 18.55 19.24 15.65
C ALA A 221 17.25 18.53 16.05
N THR A 222 16.81 17.56 15.26
CA THR A 222 15.57 16.81 15.54
C THR A 222 15.89 15.45 16.16
N LEU A 223 15.18 15.12 17.24
CA LEU A 223 15.23 13.82 17.89
C LEU A 223 14.15 12.91 17.32
N THR A 224 14.53 11.70 16.87
CA THR A 224 13.59 10.73 16.30
C THR A 224 13.48 9.51 17.22
N PRO A 225 12.36 9.34 17.95
CA PRO A 225 12.12 8.17 18.78
C PRO A 225 11.83 6.93 17.93
N VAL A 226 12.24 5.76 18.43
CA VAL A 226 11.95 4.46 17.82
C VAL A 226 11.14 3.62 18.80
N VAL A 227 10.04 3.00 18.33
CA VAL A 227 9.15 2.19 19.16
C VAL A 227 9.17 0.72 18.74
N SER A 228 8.95 -0.17 19.71
CA SER A 228 8.77 -1.61 19.48
C SER A 228 7.42 -2.06 20.05
N PRO A 229 6.63 -2.92 19.35
CA PRO A 229 6.89 -3.43 18.01
C PRO A 229 6.86 -2.33 16.94
N ALA A 230 7.54 -2.57 15.80
CA ALA A 230 7.49 -1.66 14.67
C ALA A 230 6.04 -1.51 14.16
N GLY A 231 5.64 -0.29 13.78
CA GLY A 231 4.27 0.01 13.39
C GLY A 231 3.32 0.34 14.56
N ALA A 232 3.82 0.36 15.80
CA ALA A 232 3.06 0.89 16.93
C ALA A 232 2.78 2.39 16.73
N VAL A 233 1.49 2.77 16.65
CA VAL A 233 1.11 4.19 16.53
C VAL A 233 1.07 4.80 17.92
N THR A 234 1.77 5.92 18.10
CA THR A 234 1.74 6.69 19.33
C THR A 234 1.90 8.18 19.04
N GLY A 235 1.19 9.01 19.80
CA GLY A 235 1.55 10.41 19.96
C GLY A 235 2.79 10.55 20.85
N TYR A 236 3.57 11.61 20.63
CA TYR A 236 4.73 11.91 21.47
C TYR A 236 4.51 13.23 22.21
N THR A 237 4.82 13.22 23.50
CA THR A 237 4.95 14.43 24.31
C THR A 237 6.41 14.64 24.67
N TRP A 238 6.92 15.84 24.39
CA TRP A 238 8.31 16.21 24.63
C TRP A 238 8.43 17.15 25.83
N LYS A 239 9.51 17.01 26.59
CA LYS A 239 9.82 17.88 27.72
C LYS A 239 11.32 18.12 27.80
N SER A 240 11.73 19.38 27.96
CA SER A 240 13.10 19.72 28.33
C SER A 240 13.25 19.75 29.86
N GLY A 241 14.36 19.24 30.36
CA GLY A 241 14.74 19.31 31.77
C GLY A 241 15.16 20.71 32.21
N ASN A 242 15.65 21.55 31.29
CA ASN A 242 15.99 22.94 31.53
C ASN A 242 15.86 23.75 30.23
N THR A 243 14.75 24.49 30.11
CA THR A 243 14.45 25.33 28.94
C THR A 243 15.37 26.53 28.79
N ALA A 244 16.09 26.94 29.85
CA ALA A 244 17.11 27.98 29.75
C ALA A 244 18.38 27.48 29.02
N VAL A 245 18.63 26.17 28.99
CA VAL A 245 19.76 25.55 28.26
C VAL A 245 19.32 25.10 26.87
N ALA A 246 18.24 24.33 26.76
CA ALA A 246 17.70 23.88 25.47
C ALA A 246 16.18 23.74 25.52
N THR A 247 15.51 24.08 24.41
CA THR A 247 14.05 23.91 24.24
C THR A 247 13.76 22.79 23.26
N VAL A 248 12.57 22.19 23.33
CA VAL A 248 12.10 21.16 22.40
C VAL A 248 10.65 21.46 22.00
N ASP A 249 10.32 21.29 20.71
CA ASP A 249 8.96 21.48 20.21
C ASP A 249 8.14 20.18 20.19
N SER A 250 6.87 20.26 19.77
CA SER A 250 5.96 19.12 19.68
C SER A 250 6.38 18.05 18.66
N ARG A 251 7.33 18.35 17.77
CA ARG A 251 7.86 17.44 16.75
C ARG A 251 9.24 16.89 17.11
N GLY A 252 9.74 17.17 18.33
CA GLY A 252 11.05 16.71 18.78
C GLY A 252 12.22 17.54 18.24
N LYS A 253 11.98 18.74 17.69
CA LYS A 253 13.06 19.65 17.31
C LYS A 253 13.63 20.33 18.55
N VAL A 254 14.88 20.04 18.85
CA VAL A 254 15.64 20.62 19.97
C VAL A 254 16.41 21.84 19.48
N THR A 255 16.32 22.95 20.22
CA THR A 255 17.04 24.20 19.94
C THR A 255 17.87 24.61 21.16
N GLY A 256 19.16 24.90 20.94
CA GLY A 256 20.07 25.35 22.00
C GLY A 256 19.81 26.82 22.35
N VAL A 257 19.63 27.10 23.64
CA VAL A 257 19.31 28.45 24.15
C VAL A 257 20.53 29.09 24.82
N ALA A 258 21.22 28.36 25.69
CA ALA A 258 22.41 28.82 26.37
C ALA A 258 23.38 27.65 26.62
N PRO A 259 24.69 27.93 26.77
CA PRO A 259 25.68 26.89 27.06
C PRO A 259 25.35 26.10 28.33
N GLY A 260 25.50 24.79 28.27
CA GLY A 260 25.22 23.91 29.40
C GLY A 260 24.81 22.51 28.98
N MET A 261 24.37 21.72 29.96
CA MET A 261 23.89 20.37 29.74
C MET A 261 22.48 20.24 30.32
N THR A 262 21.57 19.62 29.57
CA THR A 262 20.21 19.31 30.03
C THR A 262 19.76 17.98 29.42
N SER A 263 18.61 17.46 29.86
CA SER A 263 17.98 16.29 29.27
C SER A 263 16.73 16.68 28.50
N VAL A 264 16.44 15.95 27.42
CA VAL A 264 15.16 16.04 26.71
C VAL A 264 14.49 14.68 26.78
N THR A 265 13.27 14.64 27.34
CA THR A 265 12.48 13.43 27.55
C THR A 265 11.36 13.35 26.54
N VAL A 266 11.14 12.17 25.96
CA VAL A 266 9.97 11.85 25.14
C VAL A 266 9.09 10.85 25.88
N THR A 267 7.78 11.07 25.83
CA THR A 267 6.76 10.20 26.43
C THR A 267 5.77 9.76 25.35
N THR A 268 5.54 8.45 25.24
CA THR A 268 4.49 7.87 24.38
C THR A 268 3.10 8.09 24.99
N SER A 269 2.04 7.96 24.21
CA SER A 269 0.65 8.15 24.69
C SER A 269 0.25 7.19 25.81
N ASN A 270 0.88 6.00 25.87
CA ASN A 270 0.70 5.03 26.94
C ASN A 270 1.71 5.15 28.10
N GLY A 271 2.44 6.27 28.18
CA GLY A 271 3.28 6.61 29.34
C GLY A 271 4.69 6.02 29.34
N ARG A 272 5.18 5.40 28.25
CA ARG A 272 6.58 4.96 28.18
C ARG A 272 7.49 6.15 27.91
N GLN A 273 8.64 6.16 28.58
CA GLN A 273 9.55 7.29 28.55
C GLN A 273 10.98 6.87 28.25
N THR A 274 11.71 7.78 27.60
CA THR A 274 13.16 7.73 27.45
C THR A 274 13.71 9.15 27.29
N SER A 275 15.02 9.34 27.43
CA SER A 275 15.64 10.66 27.40
C SER A 275 16.96 10.70 26.62
N CYS A 276 17.25 11.87 26.06
CA CYS A 276 18.51 12.22 25.41
C CYS A 276 19.21 13.32 26.23
N THR A 277 20.51 13.18 26.47
CA THR A 277 21.33 14.24 27.05
C THR A 277 21.72 15.24 25.97
N VAL A 278 21.35 16.51 26.15
CA VAL A 278 21.66 17.61 25.24
C VAL A 278 22.75 18.48 25.85
N THR A 279 23.87 18.59 25.14
CA THR A 279 24.97 19.50 25.46
C THR A 279 24.95 20.66 24.49
N VAL A 280 24.73 21.86 25.01
CA VAL A 280 24.80 23.11 24.25
C VAL A 280 26.17 23.73 24.49
N LYS A 281 26.94 23.89 23.42
CA LYS A 281 28.22 24.60 23.43
C LYS A 281 28.00 26.08 23.14
N GLU A 282 28.87 26.91 23.70
CA GLU A 282 28.95 28.32 23.32
C GLU A 282 29.06 28.45 21.81
N ARG A 283 28.26 29.36 21.24
CA ARG A 283 28.50 29.80 19.87
C ARG A 283 29.84 30.54 19.87
N PRO A 284 30.76 30.23 18.94
CA PRO A 284 31.94 31.06 18.75
C PRO A 284 31.52 32.52 18.57
N GLY A 285 32.03 33.42 19.42
CA GLY A 285 31.72 34.84 19.31
C GLY A 285 32.14 35.42 17.95
N GLN A 286 31.62 36.60 17.60
CA GLN A 286 32.16 37.36 16.47
C GLN A 286 33.49 38.02 16.89
N PRO A 287 34.50 38.09 16.01
CA PRO A 287 35.73 38.79 16.35
C PRO A 287 35.44 40.28 16.55
N GLY A 288 36.02 40.89 17.59
CA GLY A 288 35.97 42.32 17.85
C GLY A 288 37.12 43.09 17.20
N SER A 289 38.26 42.43 16.94
CA SER A 289 39.35 42.96 16.12
C SER A 289 40.05 41.88 15.31
N VAL A 290 40.67 42.30 14.21
CA VAL A 290 41.58 41.49 13.40
C VAL A 290 42.88 42.28 13.26
N SER A 291 44.02 41.58 13.31
CA SER A 291 45.33 42.18 13.12
C SER A 291 46.21 41.33 12.22
N LEU A 292 47.09 42.02 11.49
CA LEU A 292 48.17 41.45 10.69
C LEU A 292 49.49 42.10 11.12
N PRO A 293 50.64 41.50 10.78
CA PRO A 293 51.93 42.18 10.89
C PRO A 293 51.91 43.52 10.12
N ALA A 294 52.44 44.59 10.72
CA ALA A 294 52.41 45.91 10.11
C ALA A 294 53.16 45.96 8.76
N ARG A 295 54.30 45.28 8.67
CA ARG A 295 55.09 45.17 7.45
C ARG A 295 55.82 43.83 7.35
N ILE A 296 56.10 43.43 6.12
CA ILE A 296 56.85 42.22 5.78
C ILE A 296 57.76 42.53 4.60
N SER A 297 58.94 41.91 4.57
CA SER A 297 59.85 41.97 3.44
C SER A 297 59.97 40.59 2.81
N LEU A 298 59.85 40.52 1.49
CA LEU A 298 60.01 39.29 0.71
C LEU A 298 60.96 39.56 -0.46
N LEU A 299 61.80 38.58 -0.77
CA LEU A 299 62.54 38.59 -2.04
C LEU A 299 61.62 38.12 -3.16
N GLN A 300 61.80 38.68 -4.35
CA GLN A 300 61.04 38.27 -5.54
C GLN A 300 61.06 36.74 -5.73
N GLY A 301 59.90 36.15 -6.05
CA GLY A 301 59.76 34.70 -6.24
C GLY A 301 59.51 33.90 -4.95
N PHE A 302 59.71 34.51 -3.77
CA PHE A 302 59.38 33.87 -2.50
C PHE A 302 57.94 34.14 -2.07
N SER A 303 57.45 33.35 -1.12
CA SER A 303 56.10 33.49 -0.60
C SER A 303 56.06 33.32 0.92
N ARG A 304 55.05 33.91 1.55
CA ARG A 304 54.81 33.80 2.99
C ARG A 304 53.33 33.82 3.29
N THR A 305 52.87 32.93 4.16
CA THR A 305 51.48 32.93 4.61
C THR A 305 51.29 33.89 5.77
N LEU A 306 50.34 34.81 5.62
CA LEU A 306 49.90 35.69 6.70
C LEU A 306 48.81 34.99 7.51
N SER A 307 48.97 34.97 8.84
CA SER A 307 47.99 34.41 9.78
C SER A 307 47.33 35.55 10.57
N PRO A 308 46.06 35.87 10.30
CA PRO A 308 45.33 36.88 11.07
C PRO A 308 45.22 36.49 12.55
N VAL A 309 45.43 37.46 13.44
CA VAL A 309 45.17 37.30 14.88
C VAL A 309 43.85 37.97 15.22
N LEU A 310 42.93 37.22 15.84
CA LEU A 310 41.60 37.69 16.24
C LEU A 310 41.50 37.87 17.75
N LEU A 311 40.78 38.91 18.18
CA LEU A 311 40.38 39.10 19.57
C LEU A 311 38.85 39.22 19.66
N PRO A 312 38.17 38.42 20.49
CA PRO A 312 38.73 37.31 21.27
C PRO A 312 39.21 36.15 20.39
N SER A 313 40.22 35.40 20.86
CA SER A 313 40.74 34.21 20.16
C SER A 313 39.67 33.12 20.09
N GLY A 314 39.54 32.43 18.96
CA GLY A 314 38.56 31.35 18.78
C GLY A 314 37.17 31.79 18.28
N SER A 315 37.04 33.06 17.86
CA SER A 315 35.84 33.61 17.21
C SER A 315 35.53 32.93 15.87
N GLU A 316 34.28 33.06 15.39
CA GLU A 316 33.85 32.56 14.07
C GLU A 316 34.68 33.20 12.93
N THR A 317 35.03 32.43 11.89
CA THR A 317 35.92 32.91 10.82
C THR A 317 35.43 32.62 9.41
N GLY A 318 35.59 33.63 8.56
CA GLY A 318 35.61 33.58 7.11
C GLY A 318 36.41 34.79 6.64
N TYR A 319 37.41 34.57 5.78
CA TYR A 319 38.34 35.62 5.35
C TYR A 319 38.22 35.91 3.85
N THR A 320 38.30 37.18 3.49
CA THR A 320 38.54 37.62 2.12
C THR A 320 39.87 38.36 2.09
N TRP A 321 40.76 37.92 1.19
CA TRP A 321 42.08 38.53 1.01
C TRP A 321 42.10 39.40 -0.23
N THR A 322 42.85 40.49 -0.18
CA THR A 322 43.00 41.41 -1.32
C THR A 322 44.41 41.99 -1.32
N SER A 323 45.00 42.13 -2.50
CA SER A 323 46.22 42.91 -2.68
C SER A 323 45.89 44.22 -3.38
N SER A 324 46.46 45.33 -2.92
CA SER A 324 46.34 46.62 -3.59
C SER A 324 47.03 46.65 -4.95
N ASP A 325 48.06 45.81 -5.13
CA ASP A 325 48.77 45.63 -6.41
C ASP A 325 49.24 44.17 -6.56
N PRO A 326 48.43 43.33 -7.22
CA PRO A 326 48.78 41.94 -7.50
C PRO A 326 50.03 41.75 -8.38
N SER A 327 50.46 42.79 -9.11
CA SER A 327 51.66 42.74 -9.94
C SER A 327 52.96 42.86 -9.13
N VAL A 328 52.89 43.48 -7.93
CA VAL A 328 53.98 43.54 -6.95
C VAL A 328 53.93 42.33 -6.01
N ALA A 329 52.78 42.08 -5.38
CA ALA A 329 52.56 40.85 -4.62
C ALA A 329 51.11 40.38 -4.73
N SER A 330 50.92 39.08 -5.01
CA SER A 330 49.59 38.46 -5.08
C SER A 330 49.28 37.71 -3.78
N VAL A 331 48.00 37.58 -3.44
CA VAL A 331 47.54 36.82 -2.26
C VAL A 331 46.41 35.87 -2.66
N ASN A 332 46.43 34.65 -2.15
CA ASN A 332 45.37 33.67 -2.42
C ASN A 332 44.33 33.60 -1.27
N ALA A 333 43.32 32.74 -1.43
CA ALA A 333 42.25 32.57 -0.44
C ALA A 333 42.71 32.08 0.94
N SER A 334 43.88 31.43 1.03
CA SER A 334 44.46 30.98 2.31
C SER A 334 45.40 32.00 2.95
N GLY A 335 45.53 33.20 2.38
CA GLY A 335 46.43 34.24 2.90
C GLY A 335 47.91 34.03 2.56
N LYS A 336 48.21 33.15 1.59
CA LYS A 336 49.57 32.99 1.05
C LYS A 336 49.88 34.15 0.12
N VAL A 337 50.82 35.00 0.54
CA VAL A 337 51.34 36.14 -0.23
C VAL A 337 52.54 35.68 -1.04
N THR A 338 52.55 35.93 -2.34
CA THR A 338 53.65 35.61 -3.26
C THR A 338 54.22 36.89 -3.84
N ALA A 339 55.54 37.10 -3.71
CA ALA A 339 56.25 38.24 -4.24
C ALA A 339 56.47 38.09 -5.76
N VAL A 340 55.99 39.06 -6.54
CA VAL A 340 55.97 38.99 -8.01
C VAL A 340 57.00 39.93 -8.63
N SER A 341 57.06 41.19 -8.22
CA SER A 341 58.06 42.17 -8.67
C SER A 341 58.45 43.10 -7.53
N ALA A 342 59.63 43.72 -7.62
CA ALA A 342 60.05 44.69 -6.63
C ALA A 342 59.12 45.90 -6.55
N GLY A 343 58.92 46.41 -5.34
CA GLY A 343 57.98 47.48 -5.05
C GLY A 343 57.27 47.28 -3.72
N GLU A 344 56.37 48.20 -3.40
CA GLU A 344 55.57 48.14 -2.17
C GLU A 344 54.08 48.04 -2.50
N CYS A 345 53.38 47.12 -1.83
CA CYS A 345 51.92 47.01 -1.92
C CYS A 345 51.34 46.64 -0.55
N THR A 346 50.03 46.80 -0.39
CA THR A 346 49.34 46.42 0.84
C THR A 346 48.48 45.19 0.61
N VAL A 347 48.71 44.14 1.39
CA VAL A 347 47.82 42.97 1.45
C VAL A 347 46.87 43.16 2.63
N SER A 348 45.57 43.06 2.37
CA SER A 348 44.52 43.23 3.36
C SER A 348 43.72 41.94 3.54
N VAL A 349 43.28 41.70 4.77
CA VAL A 349 42.29 40.68 5.12
C VAL A 349 41.03 41.37 5.61
N LYS A 350 39.87 40.85 5.22
CA LYS A 350 38.55 41.25 5.72
C LYS A 350 37.81 40.04 6.30
N THR A 351 37.27 40.17 7.51
CA THR A 351 36.44 39.15 8.15
C THR A 351 35.00 39.21 7.62
N SER A 352 34.23 38.13 7.83
CA SER A 352 32.81 38.04 7.45
C SER A 352 31.94 39.13 8.09
N ASN A 353 32.27 39.58 9.30
CA ASN A 353 31.60 40.70 9.98
C ASN A 353 32.14 42.09 9.59
N GLY A 354 33.07 42.17 8.64
CA GLY A 354 33.50 43.42 8.00
C GLY A 354 34.73 44.10 8.61
N LEU A 355 35.35 43.55 9.65
CA LEU A 355 36.62 44.06 10.17
C LEU A 355 37.75 43.85 9.16
N SER A 356 38.71 44.75 9.13
CA SER A 356 39.84 44.68 8.19
C SER A 356 41.18 44.99 8.84
N ALA A 357 42.23 44.30 8.39
CA ALA A 357 43.62 44.61 8.72
C ALA A 357 44.47 44.59 7.46
N GLY A 358 45.45 45.50 7.40
CA GLY A 358 46.41 45.62 6.30
C GLY A 358 47.82 45.27 6.75
N CYS A 359 48.60 44.76 5.82
CA CYS A 359 50.02 44.43 5.97
C CYS A 359 50.77 45.03 4.79
N LEU A 360 51.74 45.92 5.05
CA LEU A 360 52.62 46.45 4.02
C LEU A 360 53.60 45.35 3.57
N VAL A 361 53.61 45.03 2.29
CA VAL A 361 54.50 44.06 1.66
C VAL A 361 55.54 44.83 0.85
N ASN A 362 56.78 44.79 1.31
CA ASN A 362 57.92 45.30 0.56
C ASN A 362 58.60 44.14 -0.16
N VAL A 363 58.54 44.15 -1.49
CA VAL A 363 59.22 43.18 -2.33
C VAL A 363 60.54 43.76 -2.79
N GLN A 364 61.61 43.05 -2.49
CA GLN A 364 62.97 43.43 -2.88
C GLN A 364 63.43 42.57 -4.05
N GLU A 365 64.20 43.18 -4.94
CA GLU A 365 64.92 42.42 -5.97
C GLU A 365 65.90 41.45 -5.28
N PRO A 366 66.09 40.25 -5.84
CA PRO A 366 67.22 39.42 -5.43
C PRO A 366 68.50 40.23 -5.66
N ASP A 367 69.42 40.18 -4.71
CA ASP A 367 70.71 40.85 -4.85
C ASP A 367 71.39 40.40 -6.16
N PRO A 368 71.67 41.33 -7.09
CA PRO A 368 72.24 41.01 -8.40
C PRO A 368 73.64 40.37 -8.30
N ASP A 369 74.40 40.64 -7.24
CA ASP A 369 75.72 40.02 -7.01
C ASP A 369 75.59 38.55 -6.57
N LEU A 370 74.45 38.18 -5.97
CA LEU A 370 74.12 36.79 -5.62
C LEU A 370 73.43 36.03 -6.75
N SER A 371 73.05 36.68 -7.86
CA SER A 371 72.06 36.12 -8.79
C SER A 371 72.58 35.19 -9.89
N SER A 372 73.87 34.84 -9.94
CA SER A 372 74.35 33.86 -10.94
C SER A 372 75.78 33.41 -10.69
N GLY A 373 76.70 34.34 -10.42
CA GLY A 373 78.13 34.05 -10.32
C GLY A 373 78.54 33.51 -8.94
N MET A 374 78.28 34.28 -7.88
CA MET A 374 78.80 33.97 -6.54
C MET A 374 78.21 32.68 -5.94
N VAL A 375 76.93 32.39 -6.21
CA VAL A 375 76.25 31.18 -5.72
C VAL A 375 76.72 29.93 -6.48
N MET A 376 76.93 30.02 -7.80
CA MET A 376 77.50 28.92 -8.58
C MET A 376 78.97 28.67 -8.21
N ASP A 377 79.76 29.72 -7.95
CA ASP A 377 81.14 29.60 -7.47
C ASP A 377 81.21 28.98 -6.08
N ALA A 378 80.30 29.35 -5.18
CA ALA A 378 80.22 28.75 -3.85
C ALA A 378 79.82 27.27 -3.92
N LEU A 379 78.84 26.91 -4.75
CA LEU A 379 78.43 25.53 -4.98
C LEU A 379 79.52 24.70 -5.67
N ALA A 380 80.27 25.29 -6.61
CA ALA A 380 81.42 24.65 -7.25
C ALA A 380 82.55 24.39 -6.25
N ARG A 381 82.89 25.36 -5.40
CA ARG A 381 83.88 25.20 -4.33
C ARG A 381 83.49 24.16 -3.30
N ILE A 382 82.21 24.09 -2.93
CA ILE A 382 81.70 23.04 -2.02
C ILE A 382 81.85 21.67 -2.67
N ARG A 383 81.48 21.50 -3.96
CA ARG A 383 81.67 20.23 -4.69
C ARG A 383 83.14 19.83 -4.80
N GLU A 384 84.03 20.78 -5.08
CA GLU A 384 85.47 20.52 -5.19
C GLU A 384 86.10 20.13 -3.84
N LEU A 385 85.61 20.71 -2.73
CA LEU A 385 86.00 20.32 -1.38
C LEU A 385 85.47 18.92 -1.03
N GLU A 386 84.22 18.61 -1.39
CA GLU A 386 83.62 17.29 -1.17
C GLU A 386 84.36 16.17 -1.94
N GLU A 387 84.76 16.41 -3.19
CA GLU A 387 85.59 15.46 -3.98
C GLU A 387 86.99 15.29 -3.40
N LYS A 388 87.67 16.38 -3.01
CA LYS A 388 89.00 16.29 -2.36
C LYS A 388 88.96 15.52 -1.04
N THR A 389 87.87 15.65 -0.26
CA THR A 389 87.69 14.84 0.95
C THR A 389 87.39 13.36 0.67
N LYS A 390 86.86 13.00 -0.51
CA LYS A 390 86.65 11.60 -0.89
C LYS A 390 87.92 10.90 -1.39
N GLU A 391 88.87 11.64 -1.95
CA GLU A 391 90.15 11.08 -2.41
C GLU A 391 91.21 10.93 -1.30
N GLN A 392 90.99 11.55 -0.13
CA GLN A 392 91.90 11.49 1.02
C GLN A 392 91.49 10.50 2.14
N PHE A 393 90.41 9.73 1.95
CA PHE A 393 89.94 8.73 2.93
C PHE A 393 89.78 7.33 2.32
#